data_AF-A0A2D9QD14-F1
#
_entry.id   AF-A0A2D9QD14-F1
#
_cell.length_a   1.000
_cell.length_b   1.000
_cell.length_c   1.000
_cell.angle_alpha   90.00
_cell.angle_beta   90.00
_cell.angle_gamma   90.00
#
_symmetry.space_group_name_H-M   'P 1'
#
loop_
_entity.id
_entity.type
_entity.pdbx_description
1 polymer ?
#
loop_
_entity_poly.entity_id
_entity_poly.type
_entity_poly.pdbx_seq_one_letter_code
_entity_poly.pdbx_strand_id
1 'polypeptide(L)'
;MKAILLSIFLLLSAISYAQTDSLKITASEIFKDEKFKTTLLFAKEDTNGDIFTVRNYYSSVSNPKGYYIEHYSKDLKLLKRTTVDVNRNEIKGLFLTEDSVVLLQFQYNYKAKEYAFATLTSSKENFNFSEKEIYAIDRKRLNKYDHFGIRSEPEYNLHHNYNFGDIVESENGEFIALNLFTKTKKGSALLVIAFNKNFEKLYEYEFESLISFKEMASKPLQLQYFNMVMSNDGTVYFLGRVFNDKIILEKKNAPNYYFILFSADKVSKIQQPISIMSNNIIRSLQLVNNADKLAAVGLYTDPSTTGFFDNYMGYSGVVRFNLNPKTLATSTESFQPFSEEFMVEKYGKVKEKLKSFLSYRSTFMLENGDVIINAEEFWMNGSGDYVNANRIYKDIISCRISSNGEIVWTKNINKKQSAWSLDNIPFLSYASTTKNNVSYYFVNAASDLKILKNNEVEFKEGPRLYLLKMYETGAFRYEKILYPDIYNAHLGLRFGVLLNNSDLLIQAESNDKPMMVKLAF
;
A
#
# COMPACT_ATOMS: atom_id res chain seq x y z
N MET A 1 6.44 10.62 -57.22
CA MET A 1 7.64 10.49 -56.36
C MET A 1 7.57 11.32 -55.08
N LYS A 2 7.33 12.65 -55.14
CA LYS A 2 7.27 13.51 -53.93
C LYS A 2 6.20 13.11 -52.90
N ALA A 3 5.01 12.69 -53.33
CA ALA A 3 3.94 12.26 -52.43
C ALA A 3 4.27 10.94 -51.69
N ILE A 4 4.95 10.00 -52.37
CA ILE A 4 5.37 8.71 -51.79
C ILE A 4 6.47 8.93 -50.73
N LEU A 5 7.41 9.83 -50.99
CA LEU A 5 8.45 10.22 -50.02
C LEU A 5 7.87 10.89 -48.77
N LEU A 6 6.84 11.74 -48.92
CA LEU A 6 6.16 12.38 -47.79
C LEU A 6 5.39 11.36 -46.94
N SER A 7 4.72 10.39 -47.57
CA SER A 7 4.04 9.29 -46.88
C SER A 7 5.01 8.37 -46.14
N ILE A 8 6.19 8.08 -46.71
CA ILE A 8 7.24 7.30 -46.04
C ILE A 8 7.83 8.06 -44.85
N PHE A 9 8.00 9.38 -44.95
CA PHE A 9 8.49 10.22 -43.85
C PHE A 9 7.47 10.33 -42.70
N LEU A 10 6.17 10.42 -43.02
CA LEU A 10 5.08 10.39 -42.04
C LEU A 10 4.94 9.01 -41.35
N LEU A 11 5.17 7.92 -42.09
CA LEU A 11 5.23 6.56 -41.54
C LEU A 11 6.47 6.36 -40.65
N LEU A 12 7.63 6.94 -40.99
CA LEU A 12 8.84 6.89 -40.16
C LEU A 12 8.68 7.72 -38.87
N SER A 13 7.98 8.86 -38.90
CA SER A 13 7.66 9.61 -37.67
C SER A 13 6.65 8.90 -36.76
N ALA A 14 5.81 8.00 -37.30
CA ALA A 14 4.90 7.17 -36.51
C ALA A 14 5.60 5.98 -35.83
N ILE A 15 6.83 5.63 -36.25
CA ILE A 15 7.63 4.56 -35.62
C ILE A 15 8.44 5.09 -34.42
N SER A 16 8.47 6.41 -34.21
CA SER A 16 9.21 7.04 -33.10
C SER A 16 8.56 6.92 -31.72
N TYR A 17 7.42 6.23 -31.58
CA TYR A 17 6.78 6.00 -30.28
C TYR A 17 6.81 4.52 -29.88
N ALA A 18 8.00 4.10 -29.46
CA ALA A 18 8.21 3.06 -28.45
C ALA A 18 9.69 3.10 -28.03
N GLN A 19 10.16 4.23 -27.48
CA GLN A 19 11.28 4.11 -26.54
C GLN A 19 10.73 3.27 -25.39
N THR A 20 11.05 1.97 -25.41
CA THR A 20 10.91 1.13 -24.24
C THR A 20 11.73 1.79 -23.15
N ASP A 21 11.07 2.35 -22.13
CA ASP A 21 11.73 2.79 -20.90
C ASP A 21 12.62 1.62 -20.45
N SER A 22 13.93 1.83 -20.56
CA SER A 22 14.90 0.79 -20.24
C SER A 22 15.00 0.71 -18.74
N LEU A 23 14.37 -0.30 -18.14
CA LEU A 23 14.55 -0.61 -16.74
C LEU A 23 16.05 -0.79 -16.46
N LYS A 24 16.61 0.09 -15.63
CA LYS A 24 17.96 -0.04 -15.09
C LYS A 24 17.89 -0.79 -13.77
N ILE A 25 18.76 -1.78 -13.63
CA ILE A 25 18.88 -2.60 -12.42
C ILE A 25 20.26 -2.38 -11.84
N THR A 26 20.30 -1.95 -10.59
CA THR A 26 21.53 -1.83 -9.81
C THR A 26 21.40 -2.76 -8.61
N ALA A 27 22.46 -3.48 -8.26
CA ALA A 27 22.48 -4.39 -7.14
C ALA A 27 23.67 -4.08 -6.22
N SER A 28 23.46 -4.15 -4.91
CA SER A 28 24.55 -4.12 -3.94
C SER A 28 25.38 -5.40 -3.99
N GLU A 29 26.52 -5.40 -3.31
CA GLU A 29 27.18 -6.64 -2.91
C GLU A 29 26.24 -7.48 -2.02
N ILE A 30 26.43 -8.80 -2.05
CA ILE A 30 25.80 -9.69 -1.06
C ILE A 30 26.49 -9.44 0.26
N PHE A 31 25.71 -9.08 1.28
CA PHE A 31 26.24 -8.83 2.62
C PHE A 31 25.70 -9.85 3.62
N LYS A 32 26.33 -9.89 4.80
CA LYS A 32 25.88 -10.69 5.92
C LYS A 32 25.45 -9.75 7.02
N ASP A 33 24.24 -9.95 7.54
CA ASP A 33 23.82 -9.26 8.75
C ASP A 33 24.38 -9.95 9.98
N GLU A 34 24.74 -9.13 10.97
CA GLU A 34 25.15 -9.61 12.28
C GLU A 34 23.96 -10.15 13.07
N LYS A 35 22.75 -9.68 12.74
CA LYS A 35 21.51 -10.00 13.43
C LYS A 35 20.66 -10.93 12.58
N PHE A 36 19.84 -11.74 13.26
CA PHE A 36 18.99 -12.72 12.62
C PHE A 36 17.82 -12.04 11.91
N LYS A 37 17.67 -12.32 10.60
CA LYS A 37 16.55 -11.90 9.73
C LYS A 37 16.24 -10.40 9.75
N THR A 38 16.43 -9.77 8.61
CA THR A 38 16.13 -8.34 8.43
C THR A 38 15.04 -8.12 7.41
N THR A 39 14.27 -7.04 7.57
CA THR A 39 13.28 -6.62 6.57
C THR A 39 13.43 -5.14 6.27
N LEU A 40 13.48 -4.78 4.99
CA LEU A 40 13.39 -3.40 4.53
C LEU A 40 12.01 -2.81 4.88
N LEU A 41 12.01 -1.68 5.59
CA LEU A 41 10.80 -0.96 6.00
C LEU A 41 10.62 0.34 5.22
N PHE A 42 11.69 1.13 5.14
CA PHE A 42 11.66 2.44 4.52
C PHE A 42 12.91 2.64 3.68
N ALA A 43 12.77 3.40 2.59
CA ALA A 43 13.86 3.81 1.73
C ALA A 43 13.54 5.18 1.13
N LYS A 44 14.56 6.03 0.98
CA LYS A 44 14.48 7.32 0.29
C LYS A 44 15.73 7.52 -0.53
N GLU A 45 15.56 8.07 -1.72
CA GLU A 45 16.66 8.51 -2.57
C GLU A 45 16.80 10.03 -2.48
N ASP A 46 18.03 10.51 -2.40
CA ASP A 46 18.32 11.95 -2.42
C ASP A 46 18.63 12.46 -3.83
N THR A 47 18.88 13.77 -3.94
CA THR A 47 19.16 14.42 -5.23
C THR A 47 20.47 13.98 -5.89
N ASN A 48 21.40 13.38 -5.15
CA ASN A 48 22.65 12.81 -5.68
C ASN A 48 22.47 11.36 -6.16
N GLY A 49 21.29 10.79 -5.92
CA GLY A 49 20.95 9.40 -6.19
C GLY A 49 21.36 8.45 -5.07
N ASP A 50 21.84 8.97 -3.94
CA ASP A 50 22.20 8.15 -2.79
C ASP A 50 20.93 7.67 -2.06
N ILE A 51 21.00 6.46 -1.52
CA ILE A 51 19.83 5.76 -0.99
C ILE A 51 20.01 5.53 0.50
N PHE A 52 19.04 6.01 1.27
CA PHE A 52 18.95 5.84 2.71
C PHE A 52 17.89 4.82 3.02
N THR A 53 18.16 3.90 3.97
CA THR A 53 17.21 2.84 4.30
C THR A 53 17.07 2.63 5.81
N VAL A 54 15.92 2.09 6.18
CA VAL A 54 15.64 1.54 7.52
C VAL A 54 15.25 0.09 7.36
N ARG A 55 16.01 -0.81 7.97
CA ARG A 55 15.76 -2.26 7.99
C ARG A 55 15.56 -2.71 9.42
N ASN A 56 14.45 -3.36 9.75
CA ASN A 56 14.30 -3.95 11.07
C ASN A 56 15.15 -5.22 11.20
N TYR A 57 15.51 -5.59 12.43
CA TYR A 57 16.14 -6.86 12.73
C TYR A 57 15.60 -7.47 14.02
N TYR A 58 15.66 -8.79 14.09
CA TYR A 58 15.03 -9.56 15.15
C TYR A 58 16.05 -10.47 15.87
N SER A 59 15.67 -10.91 17.07
CA SER A 59 16.34 -12.06 17.73
C SER A 59 15.57 -13.36 17.56
N SER A 60 14.28 -13.26 17.25
CA SER A 60 13.35 -14.33 16.85
C SER A 60 12.08 -13.68 16.27
N VAL A 61 11.19 -14.46 15.66
CA VAL A 61 10.02 -13.94 14.91
C VAL A 61 9.15 -12.94 15.69
N SER A 62 9.07 -13.09 17.02
CA SER A 62 8.26 -12.25 17.91
C SER A 62 9.07 -11.27 18.77
N ASN A 63 10.41 -11.25 18.66
CA ASN A 63 11.28 -10.42 19.50
C ASN A 63 12.09 -9.41 18.68
N PRO A 64 11.51 -8.24 18.38
CA PRO A 64 12.22 -7.16 17.72
C PRO A 64 13.39 -6.69 18.58
N LYS A 65 14.49 -6.36 17.92
CA LYS A 65 15.70 -5.91 18.61
C LYS A 65 16.11 -4.50 18.23
N GLY A 66 15.94 -4.12 16.98
CA GLY A 66 16.35 -2.80 16.52
C GLY A 66 16.17 -2.62 15.03
N TYR A 67 16.78 -1.56 14.55
CA TYR A 67 16.81 -1.14 13.16
C TYR A 67 18.24 -0.90 12.72
N TYR A 68 18.58 -1.34 11.52
CA TYR A 68 19.72 -0.82 10.77
C TYR A 68 19.29 0.43 10.03
N ILE A 69 20.07 1.49 10.20
CA ILE A 69 19.96 2.73 9.41
C ILE A 69 21.18 2.76 8.50
N GLU A 70 20.94 2.82 7.20
CA GLU A 70 21.99 2.59 6.20
C GLU A 70 21.97 3.66 5.12
N HIS A 71 23.14 4.05 4.66
CA HIS A 71 23.37 4.94 3.52
C HIS A 71 24.16 4.19 2.47
N TYR A 72 23.59 4.10 1.28
CA TYR A 72 24.17 3.50 0.09
C TYR A 72 24.44 4.60 -0.93
N SER A 73 25.52 4.46 -1.70
CA SER A 73 25.72 5.30 -2.87
C SER A 73 24.66 5.01 -3.95
N LYS A 74 24.56 5.86 -4.97
CA LYS A 74 23.79 5.60 -6.20
C LYS A 74 24.05 4.25 -6.89
N ASP A 75 25.22 3.66 -6.64
CA ASP A 75 25.63 2.36 -7.19
C ASP A 75 25.38 1.21 -6.19
N LEU A 76 24.61 1.47 -5.12
CA LEU A 76 24.30 0.55 -4.02
C LEU A 76 25.51 0.02 -3.25
N LYS A 77 26.60 0.80 -3.18
CA LYS A 77 27.70 0.52 -2.25
C LYS A 77 27.32 1.03 -0.86
N LEU A 78 27.35 0.17 0.15
CA LEU A 78 27.12 0.60 1.54
C LEU A 78 28.23 1.56 1.98
N LEU A 79 27.87 2.80 2.28
CA LEU A 79 28.78 3.86 2.74
C LEU A 79 28.80 3.97 4.26
N LYS A 80 27.63 3.89 4.88
CA LYS A 80 27.46 4.03 6.34
C LYS A 80 26.35 3.13 6.86
N ARG A 81 26.55 2.61 8.07
CA ARG A 81 25.54 1.88 8.84
C ARG A 81 25.61 2.29 10.30
N THR A 82 24.46 2.43 10.94
CA THR A 82 24.31 2.49 12.41
C THR A 82 23.09 1.68 12.84
N THR A 83 22.86 1.59 14.15
CA THR A 83 21.71 0.89 14.72
C THR A 83 20.89 1.79 15.65
N VAL A 84 19.57 1.60 15.64
CA VAL A 84 18.66 2.13 16.65
C VAL A 84 17.99 0.95 17.34
N ASP A 85 18.14 0.85 18.66
CA ASP A 85 17.57 -0.26 19.42
C ASP A 85 16.07 -0.05 19.68
N VAL A 86 15.33 -1.17 19.69
CA VAL A 86 13.93 -1.19 20.14
C VAL A 86 13.90 -1.27 21.66
N ASN A 87 13.53 -0.17 22.29
CA ASN A 87 13.25 -0.05 23.72
C ASN A 87 11.99 0.80 23.95
N ARG A 88 10.83 0.15 23.83
CA ARG A 88 9.51 0.82 23.90
C ARG A 88 9.36 1.98 22.91
N ASN A 89 10.03 1.83 21.78
CA ASN A 89 9.99 2.73 20.65
C ASN A 89 9.92 1.92 19.36
N GLU A 90 9.57 2.58 18.28
CA GLU A 90 9.61 2.03 16.93
C GLU A 90 9.78 3.14 15.90
N ILE A 91 10.52 2.84 14.83
CA ILE A 91 10.66 3.75 13.69
C ILE A 91 9.43 3.59 12.81
N LYS A 92 8.82 4.73 12.48
CA LYS A 92 7.56 4.86 11.74
C LYS A 92 7.72 5.55 10.38
N GLY A 93 8.89 6.11 10.08
CA GLY A 93 9.17 6.70 8.79
C GLY A 93 10.62 7.13 8.63
N LEU A 94 11.01 7.34 7.38
CA LEU A 94 12.30 7.86 6.94
C LEU A 94 12.05 9.02 5.98
N PHE A 95 12.66 10.16 6.28
CA PHE A 95 12.54 11.40 5.51
C PHE A 95 13.93 11.98 5.27
N LEU A 96 14.05 12.75 4.19
CA LEU A 96 15.29 13.43 3.84
C LEU A 96 15.06 14.93 3.73
N THR A 97 16.02 15.69 4.23
CA THR A 97 16.20 17.09 3.84
C THR A 97 17.42 17.19 2.91
N GLU A 98 17.79 18.41 2.53
CA GLU A 98 18.99 18.65 1.73
C GLU A 98 20.23 18.02 2.39
N ASP A 99 20.42 18.23 3.69
CA ASP A 99 21.64 17.83 4.41
C ASP A 99 21.44 16.68 5.42
N SER A 100 20.19 16.33 5.75
CA SER A 100 19.89 15.46 6.89
C SER A 100 19.02 14.27 6.56
N VAL A 101 19.22 13.22 7.34
CA VAL A 101 18.34 12.05 7.45
C VAL A 101 17.50 12.23 8.70
N VAL A 102 16.18 12.07 8.57
CA VAL A 102 15.23 12.20 9.67
C VAL A 102 14.43 10.91 9.82
N LEU A 103 14.48 10.29 11.00
CA LEU A 103 13.66 9.13 11.35
C LEU A 103 12.52 9.60 12.24
N LEU A 104 11.28 9.23 11.91
CA LEU A 104 10.15 9.44 12.80
C LEU A 104 10.03 8.27 13.77
N GLN A 105 10.16 8.53 15.07
CA GLN A 105 10.09 7.55 16.14
C GLN A 105 8.79 7.72 16.94
N PHE A 106 8.07 6.63 17.15
CA PHE A 106 7.00 6.56 18.15
C PHE A 106 7.54 5.88 19.42
N GLN A 107 7.28 6.43 20.60
CA GLN A 107 7.83 5.94 21.86
C GLN A 107 6.90 6.09 23.05
N TYR A 108 7.14 5.29 24.10
CA TYR A 108 6.44 5.42 25.38
C TYR A 108 7.36 5.92 26.51
N ASN A 109 7.09 7.13 27.00
CA ASN A 109 7.77 7.70 28.16
C ASN A 109 7.10 7.25 29.46
N TYR A 110 7.74 6.34 30.19
CA TYR A 110 7.19 5.79 31.43
C TYR A 110 7.10 6.81 32.58
N LYS A 111 8.05 7.76 32.66
CA LYS A 111 8.07 8.77 33.73
C LYS A 111 6.90 9.75 33.57
N ALA A 112 6.70 10.22 32.35
CA ALA A 112 5.58 11.11 32.00
C ALA A 112 4.24 10.37 31.86
N LYS A 113 4.27 9.05 31.62
CA LYS A 113 3.10 8.22 31.27
C LYS A 113 2.41 8.68 29.98
N GLU A 114 3.23 9.04 29.00
CA GLU A 114 2.79 9.59 27.72
C GLU A 114 3.38 8.78 26.57
N TYR A 115 2.61 8.69 25.49
CA TYR A 115 3.16 8.30 24.20
C TYR A 115 3.64 9.56 23.48
N ALA A 116 4.78 9.47 22.81
CA ALA A 116 5.37 10.60 22.11
C ALA A 116 5.83 10.21 20.71
N PHE A 117 5.79 11.18 19.81
CA PHE A 117 6.49 11.17 18.54
C PHE A 117 7.71 12.07 18.67
N ALA A 118 8.85 11.55 18.21
CA ALA A 118 10.09 12.28 18.17
C ALA A 118 10.75 12.10 16.81
N THR A 119 11.53 13.08 16.37
CA THR A 119 12.44 12.93 15.24
C THR A 119 13.82 12.54 15.75
N LEU A 120 14.44 11.55 15.13
CA LEU A 120 15.88 11.32 15.22
C LEU A 120 16.51 11.93 13.98
N THR A 121 17.28 13.00 14.14
CA THR A 121 17.87 13.74 13.01
C THR A 121 19.38 13.60 13.02
N SER A 122 19.99 13.36 11.86
CA SER A 122 21.44 13.38 11.69
C SER A 122 21.84 13.92 10.33
N SER A 123 23.07 14.41 10.19
CA SER A 123 23.64 14.68 8.87
C SER A 123 23.82 13.37 8.09
N LYS A 124 23.65 13.44 6.76
CA LYS A 124 23.78 12.28 5.86
C LYS A 124 25.12 11.53 6.00
N GLU A 125 26.20 12.25 6.29
CA GLU A 125 27.55 11.68 6.40
C GLU A 125 27.86 10.98 7.73
N ASN A 126 27.31 11.47 8.85
CA ASN A 126 27.82 11.11 10.17
C ASN A 126 26.99 10.07 10.91
N PHE A 127 25.66 10.09 10.73
CA PHE A 127 24.71 9.21 11.44
C PHE A 127 24.77 9.32 12.98
N ASN A 128 25.18 10.48 13.49
CA ASN A 128 25.02 10.88 14.88
C ASN A 128 23.62 11.46 15.09
N PHE A 129 22.66 10.61 15.44
CA PHE A 129 21.26 11.01 15.58
C PHE A 129 20.99 11.75 16.89
N SER A 130 20.34 12.91 16.80
CA SER A 130 19.80 13.66 17.94
C SER A 130 18.27 13.56 17.97
N GLU A 131 17.72 13.26 19.14
CA GLU A 131 16.27 13.18 19.34
C GLU A 131 15.65 14.55 19.63
N LYS A 132 14.50 14.83 19.02
CA LYS A 132 13.64 15.97 19.33
C LYS A 132 12.19 15.51 19.39
N GLU A 133 11.54 15.66 20.53
CA GLU A 133 10.10 15.43 20.65
C GLU A 133 9.33 16.44 19.80
N ILE A 134 8.34 15.97 19.03
CA ILE A 134 7.50 16.79 18.16
C ILE A 134 6.02 16.76 18.54
N TYR A 135 5.59 15.71 19.26
CA TYR A 135 4.23 15.59 19.79
C TYR A 135 4.18 14.60 20.94
N ALA A 136 3.35 14.87 21.95
CA ALA A 136 3.10 13.95 23.05
C ALA A 136 1.60 13.87 23.37
N ILE A 137 1.16 12.71 23.85
CA ILE A 137 -0.22 12.44 24.23
C ILE A 137 -0.29 11.54 25.47
N ASP A 138 -1.13 11.90 26.44
CA ASP A 138 -1.38 11.10 27.63
C ASP A 138 -1.79 9.67 27.25
N ARG A 139 -1.11 8.68 27.82
CA ARG A 139 -1.39 7.25 27.59
C ARG A 139 -2.84 6.87 27.86
N LYS A 140 -3.54 7.56 28.77
CA LYS A 140 -4.96 7.33 29.09
C LYS A 140 -5.88 7.69 27.92
N ARG A 141 -5.45 8.57 27.01
CA ARG A 141 -6.20 8.91 25.80
C ARG A 141 -6.16 7.81 24.75
N LEU A 142 -5.24 6.85 24.81
CA LEU A 142 -5.12 5.77 23.82
C LEU A 142 -5.40 4.39 24.45
N ASN A 143 -5.69 3.39 23.62
CA ASN A 143 -5.54 2.00 24.04
C ASN A 143 -4.06 1.70 24.27
N LYS A 144 -3.79 0.76 25.18
CA LYS A 144 -2.42 0.37 25.52
C LYS A 144 -1.73 -0.17 24.26
N TYR A 145 -0.63 0.46 23.90
CA TYR A 145 0.29 0.02 22.85
C TYR A 145 1.55 -0.53 23.52
N ASP A 146 1.76 -1.85 23.44
CA ASP A 146 2.92 -2.56 23.98
C ASP A 146 3.70 -3.34 22.92
N HIS A 147 3.32 -3.24 21.64
CA HIS A 147 3.81 -4.08 20.54
C HIS A 147 4.89 -3.37 19.72
N PHE A 148 5.84 -2.74 20.40
CA PHE A 148 6.90 -1.95 19.77
C PHE A 148 7.83 -2.80 18.91
N GLY A 149 8.07 -2.37 17.67
CA GLY A 149 8.99 -3.01 16.73
C GLY A 149 8.51 -4.36 16.18
N ILE A 150 7.35 -4.86 16.65
CA ILE A 150 6.80 -6.13 16.17
C ILE A 150 6.50 -6.01 14.69
N ARG A 151 6.71 -7.12 13.99
CA ARG A 151 6.55 -7.29 12.56
C ARG A 151 5.15 -6.82 12.10
N SER A 152 5.07 -5.60 11.58
CA SER A 152 3.82 -4.88 11.22
C SER A 152 3.35 -5.17 9.80
N GLU A 153 3.51 -6.42 9.34
CA GLU A 153 3.25 -6.76 7.95
C GLU A 153 1.73 -6.74 7.71
N PRO A 154 1.25 -6.25 6.54
CA PRO A 154 -0.18 -6.06 6.27
C PRO A 154 -1.05 -7.30 6.54
N GLU A 155 -0.45 -8.47 6.39
CA GLU A 155 -1.06 -9.78 6.51
C GLU A 155 -1.13 -10.25 7.97
N TYR A 156 -0.20 -9.79 8.81
CA TYR A 156 -0.10 -10.12 10.23
C TYR A 156 -0.66 -9.01 11.11
N ASN A 157 -1.51 -8.13 10.56
CA ASN A 157 -2.20 -7.06 11.29
C ASN A 157 -3.08 -7.60 12.44
N LEU A 158 -2.41 -8.01 13.53
CA LEU A 158 -2.88 -8.02 14.90
C LEU A 158 -3.23 -6.58 15.35
N HIS A 159 -2.85 -5.58 14.54
CA HIS A 159 -3.14 -4.16 14.70
C HIS A 159 -4.61 -3.77 14.57
N HIS A 160 -5.52 -4.66 14.17
CA HIS A 160 -6.96 -4.36 14.22
C HIS A 160 -7.43 -3.92 15.62
N ASN A 161 -6.70 -4.26 16.69
CA ASN A 161 -6.98 -3.84 18.06
C ASN A 161 -6.04 -2.75 18.62
N TYR A 162 -5.00 -2.34 17.88
CA TYR A 162 -4.00 -1.38 18.36
C TYR A 162 -4.22 -0.03 17.66
N ASN A 163 -4.67 0.94 18.45
CA ASN A 163 -5.14 2.31 18.11
C ASN A 163 -4.20 3.24 17.31
N PHE A 164 -3.22 2.71 16.60
CA PHE A 164 -2.31 3.50 15.80
C PHE A 164 -2.87 3.64 14.37
N GLY A 165 -2.96 4.87 13.87
CA GLY A 165 -3.40 5.15 12.51
C GLY A 165 -2.26 5.04 11.49
N ASP A 166 -2.44 5.70 10.35
CA ASP A 166 -1.47 5.82 9.28
C ASP A 166 -0.53 7.01 9.51
N ILE A 167 0.59 6.98 8.78
CA ILE A 167 1.45 8.12 8.54
C ILE A 167 1.56 8.27 7.03
N VAL A 168 1.32 9.47 6.52
CA VAL A 168 1.41 9.79 5.09
C VAL A 168 2.29 11.00 4.87
N GLU A 169 2.88 11.07 3.70
CA GLU A 169 3.67 12.19 3.20
C GLU A 169 3.01 12.69 1.92
N SER A 170 3.04 14.01 1.68
CA SER A 170 2.61 14.57 0.40
C SER A 170 3.58 14.17 -0.72
N GLU A 171 3.10 14.09 -1.96
CA GLU A 171 3.92 13.69 -3.11
C GLU A 171 5.14 14.61 -3.32
N ASN A 172 4.98 15.91 -3.02
CA ASN A 172 6.09 16.88 -3.06
C ASN A 172 7.06 16.81 -1.85
N GLY A 173 6.81 15.95 -0.85
CA GLY A 173 7.65 15.80 0.34
C GLY A 173 7.61 16.98 1.33
N GLU A 174 6.76 17.99 1.10
CA GLU A 174 6.72 19.19 1.94
C GLU A 174 5.90 19.04 3.22
N PHE A 175 5.03 18.02 3.28
CA PHE A 175 4.11 17.81 4.38
C PHE A 175 4.03 16.36 4.82
N ILE A 176 3.79 16.17 6.12
CA ILE A 176 3.68 14.87 6.77
C ILE A 176 2.46 14.91 7.68
N ALA A 177 1.64 13.87 7.67
CA ALA A 177 0.52 13.75 8.58
C ALA A 177 0.49 12.38 9.25
N LEU A 178 -0.03 12.35 10.48
CA LEU A 178 -0.27 11.14 11.22
C LEU A 178 -1.66 11.17 11.87
N ASN A 179 -2.27 10.01 12.07
CA ASN A 179 -3.50 9.90 12.84
C ASN A 179 -3.43 8.88 13.97
N LEU A 180 -4.25 9.12 14.99
CA LEU A 180 -4.36 8.29 16.19
C LEU A 180 -5.84 8.09 16.55
N PHE A 181 -6.17 6.90 17.07
CA PHE A 181 -7.50 6.64 17.63
C PHE A 181 -7.54 6.94 19.13
N THR A 182 -8.19 8.04 19.49
CA THR A 182 -8.31 8.52 20.87
C THR A 182 -9.60 8.02 21.53
N LYS A 183 -9.54 7.85 22.86
CA LYS A 183 -10.68 7.51 23.72
C LYS A 183 -11.42 8.78 24.12
N THR A 184 -12.73 8.78 23.93
CA THR A 184 -13.63 9.86 24.38
C THR A 184 -14.77 9.29 25.23
N LYS A 185 -15.51 10.16 25.93
CA LYS A 185 -16.72 9.76 26.68
C LYS A 185 -17.81 9.16 25.78
N LYS A 186 -17.85 9.54 24.49
CA LYS A 186 -18.86 9.13 23.50
C LYS A 186 -18.41 7.98 22.59
N GLY A 187 -17.21 7.43 22.79
CA GLY A 187 -16.62 6.40 21.92
C GLY A 187 -15.19 6.74 21.49
N SER A 188 -14.75 6.19 20.36
CA SER A 188 -13.43 6.52 19.78
C SER A 188 -13.52 7.77 18.92
N ALA A 189 -12.52 8.66 18.98
CA ALA A 189 -12.34 9.77 18.05
C ALA A 189 -11.07 9.57 17.22
N LEU A 190 -10.99 10.31 16.11
CA LEU A 190 -9.84 10.29 15.22
C LEU A 190 -9.08 11.61 15.37
N LEU A 191 -7.86 11.55 15.90
CA LEU A 191 -6.95 12.68 15.98
C LEU A 191 -6.07 12.69 14.73
N VAL A 192 -6.01 13.83 14.03
CA VAL A 192 -5.04 14.10 12.95
C VAL A 192 -4.09 15.19 13.39
N ILE A 193 -2.82 15.03 13.04
CA ILE A 193 -1.79 16.04 13.22
C ILE A 193 -1.01 16.13 11.90
N ALA A 194 -0.84 17.36 11.41
CA ALA A 194 -0.04 17.62 10.22
C ALA A 194 1.16 18.49 10.58
N PHE A 195 2.26 18.23 9.89
CA PHE A 195 3.54 18.89 10.04
C PHE A 195 4.04 19.34 8.65
N ASN A 196 4.95 20.31 8.63
CA ASN A 196 5.80 20.53 7.46
C ASN A 196 6.97 19.52 7.45
N LYS A 197 7.79 19.54 6.40
CA LYS A 197 9.00 18.70 6.27
C LYS A 197 10.03 18.84 7.40
N ASN A 198 9.99 19.93 8.17
CA ASN A 198 10.84 20.15 9.33
C ASN A 198 10.21 19.64 10.64
N PHE A 199 9.09 18.94 10.54
CA PHE A 199 8.29 18.45 11.67
C PHE A 199 7.78 19.55 12.60
N GLU A 200 7.53 20.75 12.06
CA GLU A 200 6.83 21.81 12.78
C GLU A 200 5.32 21.60 12.61
N LYS A 201 4.59 21.53 13.73
CA LYS A 201 3.15 21.27 13.71
C LYS A 201 2.42 22.43 13.01
N LEU A 202 1.65 22.10 11.98
CA LEU A 202 0.84 23.05 11.21
C LEU A 202 -0.57 23.16 11.77
N TYR A 203 -1.20 22.01 12.04
CA TYR A 203 -2.53 21.94 12.62
C TYR A 203 -2.76 20.59 13.31
N GLU A 204 -3.77 20.57 14.19
CA GLU A 204 -4.18 19.40 14.97
C GLU A 204 -5.69 19.45 15.12
N TYR A 205 -6.36 18.37 14.73
CA TYR A 205 -7.81 18.27 14.87
C TYR A 205 -8.24 16.91 15.36
N GLU A 206 -9.24 16.90 16.22
CA GLU A 206 -9.91 15.70 16.68
C GLU A 206 -11.31 15.63 16.07
N PHE A 207 -11.57 14.57 15.30
CA PHE A 207 -12.88 14.25 14.74
C PHE A 207 -13.68 13.46 15.76
N GLU A 208 -14.41 14.20 16.58
CA GLU A 208 -15.41 13.65 17.49
C GLU A 208 -16.80 13.65 16.84
N SER A 209 -17.72 12.85 17.39
CA SER A 209 -19.15 12.88 17.05
C SER A 209 -19.44 12.74 15.55
N LEU A 210 -19.26 11.52 15.03
CA LEU A 210 -19.52 11.16 13.63
C LEU A 210 -20.89 11.64 13.16
N ILE A 211 -20.94 12.29 11.99
CA ILE A 211 -22.20 12.71 11.37
C ILE A 211 -23.04 11.48 11.08
N SER A 212 -24.27 11.46 11.58
CA SER A 212 -25.28 10.42 11.39
C SER A 212 -26.32 10.86 10.36
N PHE A 213 -26.79 9.96 9.50
CA PHE A 213 -28.00 10.21 8.68
C PHE A 213 -29.30 10.13 9.49
N LYS A 214 -29.26 9.58 10.71
CA LYS A 214 -30.41 9.52 11.62
C LYS A 214 -30.34 10.67 12.61
N GLU A 215 -31.46 11.38 12.78
CA GLU A 215 -31.61 12.54 13.67
C GLU A 215 -31.21 12.25 15.13
N MET A 216 -31.28 10.98 15.57
CA MET A 216 -30.82 10.62 16.91
C MET A 216 -30.30 9.16 16.95
N ALA A 217 -28.98 9.00 17.03
CA ALA A 217 -28.37 7.70 17.33
C ALA A 217 -28.47 7.43 18.84
N SER A 218 -29.19 6.38 19.25
CA SER A 218 -29.33 5.98 20.66
C SER A 218 -28.08 5.27 21.22
N LYS A 219 -27.08 5.00 20.36
CA LYS A 219 -25.81 4.34 20.70
C LYS A 219 -24.66 5.03 19.97
N PRO A 220 -23.42 4.94 20.48
CA PRO A 220 -22.23 5.36 19.75
C PRO A 220 -22.15 4.68 18.39
N LEU A 221 -21.95 5.46 17.34
CA LEU A 221 -21.69 4.95 16.00
C LEU A 221 -20.33 4.25 15.95
N GLN A 222 -20.27 3.14 15.23
CA GLN A 222 -19.04 2.37 15.07
C GLN A 222 -18.35 2.75 13.76
N LEU A 223 -17.09 3.16 13.83
CA LEU A 223 -16.25 3.52 12.69
C LEU A 223 -15.28 2.39 12.37
N GLN A 224 -15.31 1.93 11.12
CA GLN A 224 -14.24 1.16 10.52
C GLN A 224 -13.38 2.10 9.66
N TYR A 225 -12.11 2.23 10.01
CA TYR A 225 -11.14 3.03 9.26
C TYR A 225 -10.61 2.27 8.04
N PHE A 226 -10.34 2.97 6.93
CA PHE A 226 -9.67 2.40 5.76
C PHE A 226 -8.25 2.92 5.62
N ASN A 227 -8.08 4.18 5.22
CA ASN A 227 -6.78 4.78 4.99
C ASN A 227 -6.83 6.32 5.00
N MET A 228 -5.65 6.92 5.08
CA MET A 228 -5.37 8.35 4.93
C MET A 228 -4.62 8.61 3.62
N VAL A 229 -4.83 9.79 3.01
CA VAL A 229 -3.99 10.34 1.94
C VAL A 229 -3.77 11.84 2.16
N MET A 230 -2.74 12.43 1.54
CA MET A 230 -2.38 13.84 1.72
C MET A 230 -2.09 14.52 0.38
N SER A 231 -2.61 15.73 0.18
CA SER A 231 -2.35 16.55 -1.00
C SER A 231 -1.09 17.41 -0.84
N ASN A 232 -0.63 17.96 -1.97
CA ASN A 232 0.57 18.79 -2.05
C ASN A 232 0.44 20.18 -1.39
N ASP A 233 -0.76 20.60 -0.99
CA ASP A 233 -0.99 21.81 -0.20
C ASP A 233 -1.06 21.54 1.32
N GLY A 234 -0.89 20.28 1.72
CA GLY A 234 -0.92 19.84 3.10
C GLY A 234 -2.30 19.53 3.65
N THR A 235 -3.34 19.46 2.80
CA THR A 235 -4.68 18.97 3.19
C THR A 235 -4.64 17.45 3.34
N VAL A 236 -5.26 16.94 4.40
CA VAL A 236 -5.31 15.51 4.69
C VAL A 236 -6.72 15.00 4.53
N TYR A 237 -6.88 13.85 3.87
CA TYR A 237 -8.15 13.19 3.67
C TYR A 237 -8.15 11.78 4.26
N PHE A 238 -9.27 11.37 4.84
CA PHE A 238 -9.42 10.05 5.44
C PHE A 238 -10.76 9.43 5.10
N LEU A 239 -10.76 8.12 4.89
CA LEU A 239 -11.95 7.36 4.60
C LEU A 239 -12.29 6.40 5.75
N GLY A 240 -13.56 6.44 6.16
CA GLY A 240 -14.12 5.47 7.08
C GLY A 240 -15.49 4.96 6.65
N ARG A 241 -15.92 3.87 7.26
CA ARG A 241 -17.27 3.30 7.15
C ARG A 241 -17.93 3.34 8.50
N VAL A 242 -19.15 3.87 8.53
CA VAL A 242 -19.92 4.02 9.76
C VAL A 242 -21.11 3.08 9.71
N PHE A 243 -21.27 2.27 10.75
CA PHE A 243 -22.37 1.33 10.87
C PHE A 243 -23.54 1.94 11.66
N ASN A 244 -24.75 1.74 11.13
CA ASN A 244 -25.97 2.29 11.71
C ASN A 244 -26.43 1.59 13.01
N ASP A 245 -25.90 0.39 13.31
CA ASP A 245 -26.19 -0.37 14.54
C ASP A 245 -25.02 -1.33 14.86
N LYS A 246 -25.04 -2.55 14.31
CA LYS A 246 -23.96 -3.55 14.43
C LYS A 246 -23.02 -3.51 13.22
N ILE A 247 -21.78 -4.00 13.40
CA ILE A 247 -20.82 -4.26 12.30
C ILE A 247 -21.32 -5.45 11.47
N ILE A 248 -22.36 -5.20 10.71
CA ILE A 248 -22.94 -6.10 9.72
C ILE A 248 -23.07 -5.28 8.46
N LEU A 249 -22.59 -5.81 7.34
CA LEU A 249 -22.56 -5.09 6.06
C LEU A 249 -23.96 -4.83 5.51
N GLU A 250 -24.91 -5.73 5.75
CA GLU A 250 -26.25 -5.68 5.18
C GLU A 250 -27.36 -5.75 6.23
N LYS A 251 -28.53 -5.20 5.87
CA LYS A 251 -29.79 -5.38 6.61
C LYS A 251 -30.95 -5.42 5.63
N LYS A 252 -31.71 -6.53 5.61
CA LYS A 252 -32.94 -6.71 4.83
C LYS A 252 -32.86 -6.07 3.42
N ASN A 253 -31.80 -6.39 2.67
CA ASN A 253 -31.52 -5.97 1.28
C ASN A 253 -30.92 -4.57 1.05
N ALA A 254 -30.44 -3.88 2.08
CA ALA A 254 -29.68 -2.63 1.91
C ALA A 254 -28.39 -2.61 2.76
N PRO A 255 -27.38 -1.83 2.38
CA PRO A 255 -26.21 -1.60 3.23
C PRO A 255 -26.63 -1.06 4.60
N ASN A 256 -26.11 -1.66 5.68
CA ASN A 256 -26.32 -1.18 7.05
C ASN A 256 -25.26 -0.14 7.48
N TYR A 257 -24.60 0.46 6.50
CA TYR A 257 -23.52 1.41 6.69
C TYR A 257 -23.54 2.48 5.61
N TYR A 258 -22.81 3.54 5.85
CA TYR A 258 -22.42 4.55 4.87
C TYR A 258 -20.92 4.79 4.99
N PHE A 259 -20.33 5.44 4.00
CA PHE A 259 -18.95 5.91 4.11
C PHE A 259 -18.95 7.35 4.63
N ILE A 260 -17.87 7.75 5.26
CA ILE A 260 -17.65 9.12 5.70
C ILE A 260 -16.25 9.53 5.29
N LEU A 261 -16.15 10.70 4.66
CA LEU A 261 -14.91 11.33 4.28
C LEU A 261 -14.61 12.44 5.27
N PHE A 262 -13.38 12.46 5.77
CA PHE A 262 -12.86 13.52 6.62
C PHE A 262 -11.83 14.31 5.83
N SER A 263 -11.80 15.62 6.05
CA SER A 263 -10.74 16.51 5.55
C SER A 263 -10.27 17.44 6.66
N ALA A 264 -8.98 17.74 6.68
CA ALA A 264 -8.39 18.75 7.54
C ALA A 264 -7.28 19.51 6.81
N ASP A 265 -7.25 20.83 6.98
CA ASP A 265 -6.21 21.75 6.51
C ASP A 265 -5.91 22.81 7.59
N LYS A 266 -5.08 23.82 7.32
CA LYS A 266 -4.75 24.86 8.31
C LYS A 266 -5.94 25.72 8.76
N VAL A 267 -7.02 25.75 7.99
CA VAL A 267 -8.16 26.65 8.17
C VAL A 267 -9.33 25.92 8.81
N SER A 268 -9.59 24.68 8.41
CA SER A 268 -10.81 23.98 8.76
C SER A 268 -10.67 22.46 8.81
N LYS A 269 -11.66 21.83 9.44
CA LYS A 269 -11.92 20.39 9.35
C LYS A 269 -13.35 20.14 8.89
N ILE A 270 -13.54 19.17 8.01
CA ILE A 270 -14.83 18.85 7.40
C ILE A 270 -15.09 17.35 7.54
N GLN A 271 -16.34 16.98 7.75
CA GLN A 271 -16.84 15.61 7.65
C GLN A 271 -17.97 15.60 6.63
N GLN A 272 -17.94 14.66 5.69
CA GLN A 272 -18.96 14.51 4.67
C GLN A 272 -19.36 13.04 4.55
N PRO A 273 -20.61 12.67 4.89
CA PRO A 273 -21.14 11.36 4.57
C PRO A 273 -21.19 11.14 3.05
N ILE A 274 -20.82 9.94 2.64
CA ILE A 274 -20.99 9.40 1.29
C ILE A 274 -22.08 8.33 1.38
N SER A 275 -23.26 8.68 0.87
CA SER A 275 -24.36 7.73 0.69
C SER A 275 -24.03 6.74 -0.44
N ILE A 276 -24.48 5.51 -0.29
CA ILE A 276 -24.40 4.49 -1.34
C ILE A 276 -25.78 4.47 -2.01
N MET A 277 -25.87 4.86 -3.28
CA MET A 277 -27.16 4.87 -3.97
C MET A 277 -27.58 3.47 -4.43
N SER A 278 -26.61 2.57 -4.60
CA SER A 278 -26.84 1.17 -4.99
C SER A 278 -27.18 0.26 -3.79
N ASN A 279 -27.88 -0.84 -4.06
CA ASN A 279 -28.04 -1.93 -3.09
C ASN A 279 -26.78 -2.81 -2.95
N ASN A 280 -25.74 -2.54 -3.75
CA ASN A 280 -24.47 -3.25 -3.71
C ASN A 280 -23.76 -3.10 -2.36
N ILE A 281 -23.13 -4.19 -1.93
CA ILE A 281 -22.33 -4.23 -0.71
C ILE A 281 -20.86 -3.99 -1.07
N ILE A 282 -20.38 -2.78 -0.82
CA ILE A 282 -18.96 -2.43 -0.95
C ILE A 282 -18.15 -3.11 0.17
N ARG A 283 -17.38 -4.14 -0.17
CA ARG A 283 -16.59 -4.89 0.82
C ARG A 283 -15.32 -4.16 1.18
N SER A 284 -14.64 -3.58 0.19
CA SER A 284 -13.40 -2.84 0.35
C SER A 284 -13.47 -1.52 -0.40
N LEU A 285 -12.84 -0.49 0.17
CA LEU A 285 -12.74 0.84 -0.43
C LEU A 285 -11.43 1.47 0.06
N GLN A 286 -10.70 2.12 -0.83
CA GLN A 286 -9.48 2.85 -0.50
C GLN A 286 -9.55 4.24 -1.11
N LEU A 287 -9.11 5.22 -0.34
CA LEU A 287 -8.94 6.58 -0.79
C LEU A 287 -7.61 6.71 -1.54
N VAL A 288 -7.62 7.41 -2.66
CA VAL A 288 -6.44 7.68 -3.48
C VAL A 288 -6.49 9.11 -4.01
N ASN A 289 -5.32 9.74 -4.10
CA ASN A 289 -5.17 11.05 -4.68
C ASN A 289 -3.96 11.12 -5.62
N ASN A 290 -4.01 12.08 -6.52
CA ASN A 290 -2.87 12.51 -7.33
C ASN A 290 -3.10 13.99 -7.63
N ALA A 291 -2.14 14.84 -7.24
CA ALA A 291 -2.25 16.29 -7.33
C ALA A 291 -3.59 16.84 -6.76
N ASP A 292 -4.49 17.27 -7.63
CA ASP A 292 -5.79 17.88 -7.33
C ASP A 292 -6.97 16.91 -7.47
N LYS A 293 -6.72 15.62 -7.75
CA LYS A 293 -7.75 14.59 -7.90
C LYS A 293 -7.88 13.77 -6.63
N LEU A 294 -9.11 13.46 -6.24
CA LEU A 294 -9.44 12.61 -5.12
C LEU A 294 -10.51 11.60 -5.53
N ALA A 295 -10.27 10.31 -5.26
CA ALA A 295 -11.24 9.25 -5.53
C ALA A 295 -11.20 8.19 -4.43
N ALA A 296 -12.32 7.51 -4.24
CA ALA A 296 -12.38 6.29 -3.44
C ALA A 296 -12.70 5.11 -4.38
N VAL A 297 -11.81 4.12 -4.42
CA VAL A 297 -11.93 2.96 -5.32
C VAL A 297 -11.94 1.65 -4.55
N GLY A 298 -12.64 0.65 -5.05
CA GLY A 298 -12.85 -0.56 -4.27
C GLY A 298 -13.52 -1.70 -5.02
N LEU A 299 -13.98 -2.68 -4.25
CA LEU A 299 -14.68 -3.85 -4.75
C LEU A 299 -16.02 -4.03 -4.04
N TYR A 300 -17.03 -4.47 -4.80
CA TYR A 300 -18.37 -4.68 -4.29
C TYR A 300 -18.88 -6.10 -4.55
N THR A 301 -19.93 -6.47 -3.83
CA THR A 301 -20.74 -7.67 -4.07
C THR A 301 -22.16 -7.23 -4.38
N ASP A 302 -22.73 -7.78 -5.44
CA ASP A 302 -24.15 -7.68 -5.72
C ASP A 302 -24.89 -8.72 -4.87
N PRO A 303 -25.76 -8.31 -3.91
CA PRO A 303 -26.48 -9.25 -3.07
C PRO A 303 -27.42 -10.18 -3.86
N SER A 304 -27.89 -9.79 -5.05
CA SER A 304 -28.73 -10.63 -5.91
C SER A 304 -28.00 -11.87 -6.46
N THR A 305 -26.66 -11.77 -6.59
CA THR A 305 -25.78 -12.87 -7.04
C THR A 305 -25.31 -13.77 -5.88
N THR A 306 -25.90 -13.59 -4.70
CA THR A 306 -25.46 -14.26 -3.48
C THR A 306 -26.53 -15.26 -3.00
N GLY A 307 -26.21 -16.56 -3.05
CA GLY A 307 -27.07 -17.61 -2.49
C GLY A 307 -26.99 -17.68 -0.95
N PHE A 308 -27.98 -18.31 -0.31
CA PHE A 308 -28.14 -18.40 1.16
C PHE A 308 -26.89 -18.91 1.93
N PHE A 309 -26.03 -19.70 1.29
CA PHE A 309 -24.78 -20.25 1.86
C PHE A 309 -23.50 -19.55 1.35
N ASP A 310 -23.64 -18.57 0.45
CA ASP A 310 -22.55 -17.91 -0.29
C ASP A 310 -22.21 -16.51 0.27
N ASN A 311 -22.86 -16.12 1.40
CA ASN A 311 -22.98 -14.75 1.93
C ASN A 311 -21.69 -14.05 2.37
N TYR A 312 -20.56 -14.77 2.43
CA TYR A 312 -19.35 -14.22 3.05
C TYR A 312 -18.15 -14.12 2.11
N MET A 313 -18.25 -14.61 0.87
CA MET A 313 -17.10 -14.69 -0.02
C MET A 313 -17.42 -14.20 -1.44
N GLY A 314 -16.60 -13.26 -1.89
CA GLY A 314 -16.46 -12.89 -3.28
C GLY A 314 -16.95 -11.50 -3.69
N TYR A 315 -16.60 -11.14 -4.92
CA TYR A 315 -16.74 -9.79 -5.47
C TYR A 315 -17.38 -9.87 -6.85
N SER A 316 -18.40 -9.04 -7.08
CA SER A 316 -19.13 -8.96 -8.35
C SER A 316 -18.49 -7.95 -9.31
N GLY A 317 -17.74 -6.97 -8.80
CA GLY A 317 -17.09 -5.97 -9.62
C GLY A 317 -16.35 -4.90 -8.82
N VAL A 318 -16.06 -3.79 -9.49
CA VAL A 318 -15.37 -2.62 -8.91
C VAL A 318 -16.32 -1.46 -8.64
N VAL A 319 -15.97 -0.63 -7.67
CA VAL A 319 -16.67 0.61 -7.36
C VAL A 319 -15.69 1.79 -7.40
N ARG A 320 -16.17 2.94 -7.89
CA ARG A 320 -15.44 4.21 -7.84
C ARG A 320 -16.37 5.36 -7.44
N PHE A 321 -15.92 6.15 -6.47
CA PHE A 321 -16.46 7.47 -6.16
C PHE A 321 -15.43 8.52 -6.58
N ASN A 322 -15.80 9.45 -7.45
CA ASN A 322 -15.02 10.67 -7.63
C ASN A 322 -15.48 11.69 -6.59
N LEU A 323 -14.50 12.36 -5.97
CA LEU A 323 -14.72 13.23 -4.83
C LEU A 323 -14.16 14.61 -5.15
N ASN A 324 -14.93 15.66 -4.84
CA ASN A 324 -14.41 17.01 -4.91
C ASN A 324 -13.48 17.25 -3.70
N PRO A 325 -12.18 17.54 -3.89
CA PRO A 325 -11.22 17.69 -2.78
C PRO A 325 -11.51 18.88 -1.87
N LYS A 326 -12.27 19.89 -2.33
CA LYS A 326 -12.62 21.09 -1.54
C LYS A 326 -13.90 20.91 -0.74
N THR A 327 -14.93 20.32 -1.35
CA THR A 327 -16.26 20.19 -0.74
C THR A 327 -16.54 18.81 -0.17
N LEU A 328 -15.70 17.81 -0.50
CA LEU A 328 -15.89 16.38 -0.20
C LEU A 328 -17.13 15.75 -0.85
N ALA A 329 -17.86 16.50 -1.68
CA ALA A 329 -19.04 16.00 -2.37
C ALA A 329 -18.66 14.92 -3.38
N THR A 330 -19.48 13.87 -3.45
CA THR A 330 -19.38 12.86 -4.50
C THR A 330 -19.84 13.46 -5.82
N SER A 331 -18.93 13.57 -6.79
CA SER A 331 -19.24 14.05 -8.13
C SER A 331 -19.82 12.95 -9.00
N THR A 332 -19.30 11.72 -8.90
CA THR A 332 -19.85 10.55 -9.58
C THR A 332 -19.70 9.29 -8.73
N GLU A 333 -20.65 8.37 -8.85
CA GLU A 333 -20.64 7.02 -8.28
C GLU A 333 -20.79 6.00 -9.42
N SER A 334 -19.87 5.04 -9.52
CA SER A 334 -19.90 3.99 -10.54
C SER A 334 -19.70 2.62 -9.92
N PHE A 335 -20.55 1.67 -10.31
CA PHE A 335 -20.39 0.24 -10.05
C PHE A 335 -20.31 -0.47 -11.38
N GLN A 336 -19.21 -1.18 -11.61
CA GLN A 336 -18.99 -1.92 -12.84
C GLN A 336 -18.78 -3.40 -12.52
N PRO A 337 -19.64 -4.30 -13.01
CA PRO A 337 -19.43 -5.72 -12.83
C PRO A 337 -18.16 -6.14 -13.57
N PHE A 338 -17.48 -7.17 -13.06
CA PHE A 338 -16.42 -7.79 -13.81
C PHE A 338 -16.96 -8.37 -15.13
N SER A 339 -16.17 -8.27 -16.21
CA SER A 339 -16.60 -8.75 -17.52
C SER A 339 -16.72 -10.28 -17.57
N GLU A 340 -17.60 -10.78 -18.42
CA GLU A 340 -17.69 -12.22 -18.71
C GLU A 340 -16.36 -12.77 -19.23
N GLU A 341 -15.64 -11.97 -20.04
CA GLU A 341 -14.31 -12.31 -20.55
C GLU A 341 -13.34 -12.59 -19.40
N PHE A 342 -13.26 -11.69 -18.40
CA PHE A 342 -12.41 -11.90 -17.23
C PHE A 342 -12.82 -13.15 -16.43
N MET A 343 -14.12 -13.41 -16.29
CA MET A 343 -14.59 -14.60 -15.57
C MET A 343 -14.24 -15.89 -16.30
N VAL A 344 -14.31 -15.90 -17.63
CA VAL A 344 -13.88 -17.02 -18.47
C VAL A 344 -12.36 -17.18 -18.43
N GLU A 345 -11.58 -16.09 -18.49
CA GLU A 345 -10.12 -16.08 -18.31
C GLU A 345 -9.75 -16.75 -16.98
N LYS A 346 -10.37 -16.32 -15.88
CA LYS A 346 -10.06 -16.85 -14.54
C LYS A 346 -10.55 -18.28 -14.30
N TYR A 347 -11.78 -18.61 -14.70
CA TYR A 347 -12.46 -19.85 -14.27
C TYR A 347 -12.67 -20.86 -15.40
N GLY A 348 -12.32 -20.54 -16.64
CA GLY A 348 -12.64 -21.33 -17.83
C GLY A 348 -14.14 -21.33 -18.19
N LYS A 349 -14.97 -20.55 -17.49
CA LYS A 349 -16.41 -20.41 -17.72
C LYS A 349 -16.94 -19.13 -17.07
N VAL A 350 -18.07 -18.64 -17.58
CA VAL A 350 -18.76 -17.50 -16.98
C VAL A 350 -19.13 -17.82 -15.53
N LYS A 351 -18.85 -16.86 -14.65
CA LYS A 351 -19.17 -16.88 -13.23
C LYS A 351 -19.74 -15.53 -12.84
N GLU A 352 -20.72 -15.52 -11.93
CA GLU A 352 -21.35 -14.28 -11.48
C GLU A 352 -20.44 -13.44 -10.58
N LYS A 353 -19.49 -14.06 -9.89
CA LYS A 353 -18.58 -13.38 -8.97
C LYS A 353 -17.22 -14.06 -8.86
N LEU A 354 -16.21 -13.25 -8.54
CA LEU A 354 -14.88 -13.66 -8.12
C LEU A 354 -14.97 -14.25 -6.70
N LYS A 355 -14.89 -15.57 -6.55
CA LYS A 355 -15.00 -16.27 -5.25
C LYS A 355 -13.63 -16.44 -4.59
N SER A 356 -13.14 -15.38 -3.93
CA SER A 356 -11.86 -15.40 -3.22
C SER A 356 -11.81 -14.37 -2.09
N PHE A 357 -10.83 -14.49 -1.19
CA PHE A 357 -10.43 -13.37 -0.33
C PHE A 357 -9.32 -12.60 -1.03
N LEU A 358 -9.45 -11.27 -1.05
CA LEU A 358 -8.46 -10.40 -1.64
C LEU A 358 -7.77 -9.56 -0.58
N SER A 359 -6.44 -9.47 -0.68
CA SER A 359 -5.61 -8.52 0.05
C SER A 359 -5.14 -7.43 -0.90
N TYR A 360 -5.42 -6.16 -0.60
CA TYR A 360 -4.89 -5.04 -1.37
C TYR A 360 -3.37 -4.99 -1.21
N ARG A 361 -2.67 -4.90 -2.34
CA ARG A 361 -1.20 -4.80 -2.36
C ARG A 361 -0.73 -3.42 -2.74
N SER A 362 -1.40 -2.80 -3.71
CA SER A 362 -1.09 -1.44 -4.15
C SER A 362 -2.29 -0.83 -4.89
N THR A 363 -2.39 0.48 -4.81
CA THR A 363 -3.37 1.27 -5.58
C THR A 363 -2.69 2.53 -6.08
N PHE A 364 -2.74 2.76 -7.39
CA PHE A 364 -2.07 3.88 -8.06
C PHE A 364 -3.09 4.73 -8.79
N MET A 365 -3.09 6.05 -8.55
CA MET A 365 -3.81 7.00 -9.40
C MET A 365 -2.84 7.57 -10.44
N LEU A 366 -3.14 7.29 -11.71
CA LEU A 366 -2.38 7.77 -12.86
C LEU A 366 -2.66 9.26 -13.11
N GLU A 367 -1.78 9.94 -13.85
CA GLU A 367 -1.94 11.36 -14.20
C GLU A 367 -3.26 11.65 -14.93
N ASN A 368 -3.70 10.72 -15.80
CA ASN A 368 -4.98 10.83 -16.50
C ASN A 368 -6.20 10.66 -15.57
N GLY A 369 -5.98 10.31 -14.30
CA GLY A 369 -7.01 10.10 -13.27
C GLY A 369 -7.57 8.68 -13.24
N ASP A 370 -7.08 7.77 -14.09
CA ASP A 370 -7.38 6.36 -13.96
C ASP A 370 -6.76 5.82 -12.68
N VAL A 371 -7.34 4.74 -12.15
CA VAL A 371 -6.83 4.09 -10.96
C VAL A 371 -6.56 2.62 -11.25
N ILE A 372 -5.36 2.16 -10.90
CA ILE A 372 -5.00 0.74 -10.95
C ILE A 372 -5.05 0.19 -9.53
N ILE A 373 -5.85 -0.85 -9.33
CA ILE A 373 -5.89 -1.63 -8.09
C ILE A 373 -5.18 -2.95 -8.35
N ASN A 374 -4.22 -3.30 -7.49
CA ASN A 374 -3.62 -4.62 -7.45
C ASN A 374 -3.98 -5.31 -6.13
N ALA A 375 -4.60 -6.47 -6.24
CA ALA A 375 -4.96 -7.30 -5.10
C ALA A 375 -4.45 -8.72 -5.31
N GLU A 376 -4.18 -9.41 -4.22
CA GLU A 376 -3.75 -10.80 -4.25
C GLU A 376 -4.78 -11.69 -3.58
N GLU A 377 -5.10 -12.80 -4.25
CA GLU A 377 -5.92 -13.83 -3.67
C GLU A 377 -5.19 -14.56 -2.56
N PHE A 378 -5.87 -14.77 -1.44
CA PHE A 378 -5.34 -15.61 -0.38
C PHE A 378 -6.41 -16.50 0.22
N TRP A 379 -5.96 -17.58 0.86
CA TRP A 379 -6.82 -18.44 1.64
C TRP A 379 -6.15 -18.79 2.97
N MET A 380 -6.97 -18.87 4.02
CA MET A 380 -6.54 -19.22 5.37
C MET A 380 -7.11 -20.57 5.77
N ASN A 381 -6.24 -21.48 6.16
CA ASN A 381 -6.61 -22.78 6.71
C ASN A 381 -6.34 -22.76 8.22
N GLY A 382 -7.37 -22.92 9.05
CA GLY A 382 -7.22 -22.98 10.51
C GLY A 382 -7.36 -24.41 11.03
N SER A 383 -6.39 -24.89 11.81
CA SER A 383 -6.59 -26.03 12.71
C SER A 383 -7.19 -25.57 14.04
N GLY A 384 -7.89 -26.46 14.76
CA GLY A 384 -8.70 -26.15 15.95
C GLY A 384 -7.99 -25.41 17.11
N ASP A 385 -6.66 -25.40 17.12
CA ASP A 385 -5.87 -24.50 17.95
C ASP A 385 -5.36 -23.33 17.07
N TYR A 386 -5.76 -22.11 17.41
CA TYR A 386 -5.53 -20.82 16.73
C TYR A 386 -4.07 -20.46 16.34
N VAL A 387 -3.11 -21.37 16.55
CA VAL A 387 -1.67 -21.12 16.45
C VAL A 387 -1.13 -21.34 15.02
N ASN A 388 -1.81 -22.15 14.19
CA ASN A 388 -1.34 -22.46 12.83
C ASN A 388 -2.37 -22.10 11.75
N ALA A 389 -2.38 -20.83 11.32
CA ALA A 389 -3.12 -20.41 10.14
C ALA A 389 -2.22 -20.56 8.90
N ASN A 390 -2.51 -21.53 8.03
CA ASN A 390 -1.83 -21.66 6.74
C ASN A 390 -2.33 -20.58 5.79
N ARG A 391 -1.44 -19.76 5.23
CA ARG A 391 -1.77 -18.79 4.18
C ARG A 391 -1.32 -19.30 2.82
N ILE A 392 -2.27 -19.45 1.91
CA ILE A 392 -2.00 -19.83 0.52
C ILE A 392 -2.29 -18.61 -0.34
N TYR A 393 -1.25 -18.04 -0.95
CA TYR A 393 -1.37 -16.91 -1.87
C TYR A 393 -1.51 -17.42 -3.30
N LYS A 394 -2.62 -17.10 -3.96
CA LYS A 394 -2.95 -17.53 -5.31
C LYS A 394 -2.73 -16.38 -6.29
N ASP A 395 -3.68 -16.14 -7.19
CA ASP A 395 -3.52 -15.25 -8.32
C ASP A 395 -3.45 -13.79 -7.90
N ILE A 396 -2.80 -12.98 -8.73
CA ILE A 396 -2.83 -11.53 -8.62
C ILE A 396 -3.96 -11.03 -9.50
N ILE A 397 -4.88 -10.28 -8.93
CA ILE A 397 -5.96 -9.61 -9.64
C ILE A 397 -5.58 -8.15 -9.79
N SER A 398 -5.49 -7.70 -11.04
CA SER A 398 -5.29 -6.28 -11.34
C SER A 398 -6.46 -5.73 -12.12
N CYS A 399 -6.87 -4.50 -11.79
CA CYS A 399 -7.93 -3.80 -12.48
C CYS A 399 -7.54 -2.35 -12.71
N ARG A 400 -7.77 -1.85 -13.92
CA ARG A 400 -7.70 -0.42 -14.25
C ARG A 400 -9.10 0.14 -14.41
N ILE A 401 -9.39 1.18 -13.65
CA ILE A 401 -10.68 1.88 -13.61
C ILE A 401 -10.46 3.28 -14.18
N SER A 402 -11.20 3.65 -15.22
CA SER A 402 -11.09 4.95 -15.86
C SER A 402 -11.46 6.08 -14.90
N SER A 403 -11.02 7.30 -15.20
CA SER A 403 -11.42 8.51 -14.46
C SER A 403 -12.95 8.68 -14.33
N ASN A 404 -13.73 8.15 -15.27
CA ASN A 404 -15.19 8.16 -15.26
C ASN A 404 -15.83 6.99 -14.48
N GLY A 405 -15.02 6.03 -14.02
CA GLY A 405 -15.48 4.87 -13.27
C GLY A 405 -15.83 3.65 -14.11
N GLU A 406 -15.40 3.59 -15.37
CA GLU A 406 -15.55 2.42 -16.23
C GLU A 406 -14.37 1.45 -16.02
N ILE A 407 -14.57 0.15 -16.17
CA ILE A 407 -13.45 -0.81 -16.20
C ILE A 407 -12.77 -0.69 -17.56
N VAL A 408 -11.49 -0.31 -17.57
CA VAL A 408 -10.66 -0.33 -18.80
C VAL A 408 -10.21 -1.77 -19.07
N TRP A 409 -9.74 -2.47 -18.04
CA TRP A 409 -9.43 -3.90 -18.09
C TRP A 409 -9.41 -4.49 -16.68
N THR A 410 -9.64 -5.80 -16.60
CA THR A 410 -9.38 -6.61 -15.41
C THR A 410 -8.58 -7.82 -15.85
N LYS A 411 -7.49 -8.13 -15.15
CA LYS A 411 -6.54 -9.18 -15.52
C LYS A 411 -6.19 -10.07 -14.35
N ASN A 412 -6.08 -11.36 -14.63
CA ASN A 412 -5.68 -12.39 -13.68
C ASN A 412 -4.28 -12.88 -14.02
N ILE A 413 -3.33 -12.73 -13.09
CA ILE A 413 -1.99 -13.30 -13.22
C ILE A 413 -1.96 -14.57 -12.39
N ASN A 414 -1.94 -15.72 -13.06
CA ASN A 414 -1.99 -17.03 -12.45
C ASN A 414 -0.72 -17.30 -11.64
N LYS A 415 -0.88 -17.60 -10.36
CA LYS A 415 0.26 -17.84 -9.47
C LYS A 415 0.01 -18.99 -8.51
N LYS A 416 1.04 -19.82 -8.32
CA LYS A 416 1.04 -20.92 -7.34
C LYS A 416 2.15 -20.71 -6.32
N GLN A 417 1.76 -20.29 -5.11
CA GLN A 417 2.65 -20.08 -3.97
C GLN A 417 1.99 -20.56 -2.68
N SER A 418 2.77 -21.14 -1.77
CA SER A 418 2.30 -21.57 -0.45
C SER A 418 3.30 -21.21 0.63
N ALA A 419 2.83 -20.53 1.67
CA ALA A 419 3.64 -20.17 2.82
C ALA A 419 3.38 -21.15 3.98
N TRP A 420 4.43 -21.83 4.45
CA TRP A 420 4.36 -22.69 5.64
C TRP A 420 5.16 -22.08 6.79
N SER A 421 4.48 -21.86 7.92
CA SER A 421 5.03 -21.41 9.22
C SER A 421 5.45 -19.92 9.35
N LEU A 422 5.38 -19.44 10.59
CA LEU A 422 5.88 -18.13 11.04
C LEU A 422 7.41 -18.02 11.00
N ASP A 423 8.11 -19.16 11.04
CA ASP A 423 9.57 -19.23 11.05
C ASP A 423 10.18 -19.30 9.63
N ASN A 424 9.37 -19.57 8.61
CA ASN A 424 9.80 -19.57 7.21
C ASN A 424 8.74 -18.87 6.34
N ILE A 425 8.46 -17.60 6.66
CA ILE A 425 7.49 -16.82 5.91
C ILE A 425 8.15 -16.47 4.56
N PRO A 426 7.65 -17.03 3.44
CA PRO A 426 8.19 -16.69 2.14
C PRO A 426 8.03 -15.18 1.91
N PHE A 427 8.92 -14.62 1.11
CA PHE A 427 8.79 -13.24 0.66
C PHE A 427 7.48 -13.09 -0.14
N LEU A 428 6.86 -11.90 -0.14
CA LEU A 428 5.65 -11.70 -0.95
C LEU A 428 5.94 -12.05 -2.40
N SER A 429 4.90 -12.48 -3.08
CA SER A 429 4.90 -12.93 -4.46
C SER A 429 5.40 -11.91 -5.47
N TYR A 430 5.18 -10.61 -5.22
CA TYR A 430 5.50 -9.54 -6.18
C TYR A 430 5.62 -8.16 -5.54
N ALA A 431 6.30 -7.27 -6.27
CA ALA A 431 6.21 -5.82 -6.11
C ALA A 431 5.65 -5.20 -7.40
N SER A 432 4.99 -4.05 -7.31
CA SER A 432 4.39 -3.39 -8.47
C SER A 432 4.58 -1.88 -8.43
N THR A 433 4.64 -1.27 -9.61
CA THR A 433 4.72 0.18 -9.79
C THR A 433 4.08 0.59 -11.11
N THR A 434 3.95 1.90 -11.35
CA THR A 434 3.43 2.46 -12.59
C THR A 434 4.35 3.53 -13.14
N LYS A 435 4.51 3.57 -14.46
CA LYS A 435 5.17 4.69 -15.15
C LYS A 435 4.56 4.84 -16.54
N ASN A 436 4.32 6.08 -16.97
CA ASN A 436 3.78 6.38 -18.30
C ASN A 436 2.52 5.55 -18.63
N ASN A 437 1.58 5.48 -17.66
CA ASN A 437 0.34 4.67 -17.71
C ASN A 437 0.51 3.15 -17.93
N VAL A 438 1.72 2.62 -17.82
CA VAL A 438 2.03 1.19 -17.87
C VAL A 438 2.20 0.68 -16.45
N SER A 439 1.60 -0.47 -16.15
CA SER A 439 1.81 -1.20 -14.90
C SER A 439 2.99 -2.16 -15.05
N TYR A 440 3.88 -2.15 -14.06
CA TYR A 440 5.03 -3.04 -13.98
C TYR A 440 4.90 -3.92 -12.75
N TYR A 441 5.05 -5.23 -12.92
CA TYR A 441 5.08 -6.19 -11.83
C TYR A 441 6.39 -6.96 -11.85
N PHE A 442 7.06 -6.97 -10.72
CA PHE A 442 8.26 -7.75 -10.48
C PHE A 442 7.86 -9.00 -9.74
N VAL A 443 8.07 -10.17 -10.35
CA VAL A 443 7.66 -11.47 -9.79
C VAL A 443 8.82 -12.45 -9.73
N ASN A 444 8.75 -13.32 -8.74
CA ASN A 444 9.70 -14.41 -8.53
C ASN A 444 9.14 -15.74 -9.07
N ALA A 445 9.87 -16.39 -9.97
CA ALA A 445 9.48 -17.67 -10.55
C ALA A 445 10.56 -18.77 -10.49
N ALA A 446 10.17 -20.03 -10.25
CA ALA A 446 11.06 -21.20 -10.25
C ALA A 446 11.41 -21.68 -11.66
N SER A 447 10.49 -21.49 -12.61
CA SER A 447 10.66 -21.87 -14.01
C SER A 447 10.47 -20.65 -14.90
N ASP A 448 10.69 -20.83 -16.20
CA ASP A 448 10.29 -19.81 -17.15
C ASP A 448 8.76 -19.60 -17.11
N LEU A 449 8.35 -18.34 -17.27
CA LEU A 449 6.94 -17.96 -17.30
C LEU A 449 6.24 -18.66 -18.45
N LYS A 450 5.04 -19.17 -18.19
CA LYS A 450 4.21 -19.75 -19.25
C LYS A 450 3.17 -18.71 -19.68
N ILE A 451 3.19 -18.36 -20.96
CA ILE A 451 2.04 -17.70 -21.59
C ILE A 451 1.01 -18.80 -21.83
N LEU A 452 -0.14 -18.70 -21.18
CA LEU A 452 -1.27 -19.58 -21.49
C LEU A 452 -2.02 -19.04 -22.71
N LYS A 453 -3.09 -19.73 -23.14
CA LYS A 453 -3.98 -19.17 -24.16
C LYS A 453 -4.54 -17.83 -23.65
N ASN A 454 -4.82 -16.89 -24.55
CA ASN A 454 -5.37 -15.56 -24.23
C ASN A 454 -4.44 -14.58 -23.49
N ASN A 455 -3.12 -14.72 -23.61
CA ASN A 455 -2.11 -13.84 -23.00
C ASN A 455 -2.09 -13.82 -21.46
N GLU A 456 -2.67 -14.84 -20.82
CA GLU A 456 -2.50 -15.06 -19.37
C GLU A 456 -1.08 -15.52 -19.06
N VAL A 457 -0.61 -15.23 -17.84
CA VAL A 457 0.70 -15.68 -17.37
C VAL A 457 0.56 -16.56 -16.15
N GLU A 458 1.16 -17.75 -16.21
CA GLU A 458 1.31 -18.66 -15.08
C GLU A 458 2.76 -18.70 -14.60
N PHE A 459 2.94 -18.63 -13.27
CA PHE A 459 4.22 -18.95 -12.65
C PHE A 459 4.11 -19.72 -11.33
N LYS A 460 5.18 -20.47 -11.05
CA LYS A 460 5.43 -21.12 -9.76
C LYS A 460 6.50 -20.31 -9.04
N GLU A 461 6.35 -20.10 -7.74
CA GLU A 461 7.33 -19.38 -6.92
C GLU A 461 8.74 -19.97 -7.04
N GLY A 462 9.74 -19.11 -7.15
CA GLY A 462 11.17 -19.45 -7.11
C GLY A 462 12.07 -18.25 -7.39
N PRO A 463 13.40 -18.41 -7.43
CA PRO A 463 14.32 -17.28 -7.27
C PRO A 463 14.55 -16.43 -8.53
N ARG A 464 13.94 -16.74 -9.68
CA ARG A 464 14.20 -15.98 -10.92
C ARG A 464 13.28 -14.77 -11.01
N LEU A 465 13.85 -13.58 -11.18
CA LEU A 465 13.08 -12.35 -11.37
C LEU A 465 12.54 -12.24 -12.81
N TYR A 466 11.27 -11.88 -12.92
CA TYR A 466 10.64 -11.47 -14.17
C TYR A 466 9.98 -10.11 -14.04
N LEU A 467 10.00 -9.36 -15.13
CA LEU A 467 9.20 -8.16 -15.31
C LEU A 467 7.99 -8.47 -16.18
N LEU A 468 6.84 -8.20 -15.61
CA LEU A 468 5.55 -8.25 -16.27
C LEU A 468 5.15 -6.80 -16.59
N LYS A 469 4.88 -6.50 -17.86
CA LYS A 469 4.44 -5.19 -18.34
C LYS A 469 2.98 -5.31 -18.79
N MET A 470 2.11 -4.50 -18.20
CA MET A 470 0.71 -4.39 -18.60
C MET A 470 0.46 -3.00 -19.15
N TYR A 471 0.18 -2.93 -20.45
CA TYR A 471 -0.03 -1.67 -21.17
C TYR A 471 -1.41 -1.09 -20.90
N GLU A 472 -1.64 0.12 -21.41
CA GLU A 472 -2.90 0.84 -21.22
C GLU A 472 -4.15 0.03 -21.61
N THR A 473 -4.04 -0.79 -22.65
CA THR A 473 -5.13 -1.66 -23.16
C THR A 473 -5.35 -2.93 -22.36
N GLY A 474 -4.53 -3.20 -21.33
CA GLY A 474 -4.52 -4.47 -20.61
C GLY A 474 -3.76 -5.57 -21.35
N ALA A 475 -3.17 -5.25 -22.50
CA ALA A 475 -2.28 -6.16 -23.20
C ALA A 475 -1.03 -6.43 -22.36
N PHE A 476 -0.60 -7.69 -22.36
CA PHE A 476 0.48 -8.16 -21.51
C PHE A 476 1.73 -8.46 -22.33
N ARG A 477 2.89 -8.08 -21.81
CA ARG A 477 4.19 -8.60 -22.23
C ARG A 477 4.99 -8.97 -20.99
N TYR A 478 5.81 -10.00 -21.09
CA TYR A 478 6.82 -10.23 -20.07
C TYR A 478 8.21 -10.21 -20.68
N GLU A 479 9.16 -9.91 -19.82
CA GLU A 479 10.57 -9.95 -20.10
C GLU A 479 11.23 -10.68 -18.94
N LYS A 480 11.96 -11.76 -19.25
CA LYS A 480 12.87 -12.32 -18.26
C LYS A 480 13.95 -11.27 -18.04
N ILE A 481 14.04 -10.78 -16.81
CA ILE A 481 15.12 -9.89 -16.46
C ILE A 481 16.38 -10.76 -16.40
N LEU A 482 17.17 -10.71 -17.47
CA LEU A 482 18.45 -11.40 -17.62
C LEU A 482 19.57 -10.37 -17.46
N TYR A 483 20.05 -10.19 -16.24
CA TYR A 483 21.36 -9.58 -15.97
C TYR A 483 22.14 -10.59 -15.11
N PRO A 484 23.43 -10.84 -15.42
CA PRO A 484 24.05 -12.16 -15.31
C PRO A 484 23.86 -12.65 -13.90
N ASP A 485 22.98 -13.65 -13.76
CA ASP A 485 22.48 -14.21 -12.51
C ASP A 485 22.71 -13.27 -11.32
N ILE A 486 21.80 -12.31 -11.06
CA ILE A 486 21.74 -11.71 -9.72
C ILE A 486 21.70 -12.93 -8.78
N TYR A 487 22.84 -13.24 -8.17
CA TYR A 487 23.39 -14.55 -7.81
C TYR A 487 22.45 -15.75 -7.52
N ASN A 488 21.59 -16.17 -8.47
CA ASN A 488 20.42 -17.00 -8.15
C ASN A 488 19.61 -16.45 -6.96
N ALA A 489 19.54 -15.13 -6.84
CA ALA A 489 18.99 -14.40 -5.73
C ALA A 489 17.46 -14.46 -5.76
N HIS A 490 16.88 -15.09 -4.75
CA HIS A 490 15.48 -14.94 -4.44
C HIS A 490 15.21 -13.51 -3.96
N LEU A 491 14.56 -12.71 -4.79
CA LEU A 491 14.23 -11.37 -4.37
C LEU A 491 13.26 -11.42 -3.18
N GLY A 492 13.54 -10.67 -2.14
CA GLY A 492 12.59 -10.40 -1.08
C GLY A 492 11.60 -9.34 -1.53
N LEU A 493 10.89 -9.59 -2.64
CA LEU A 493 9.82 -8.75 -3.22
C LEU A 493 8.68 -8.43 -2.24
N ARG A 494 8.79 -8.97 -1.03
CA ARG A 494 8.02 -8.67 0.15
C ARG A 494 7.70 -7.19 0.32
N PHE A 495 8.66 -6.31 0.12
CA PHE A 495 8.46 -4.87 0.24
C PHE A 495 9.37 -4.16 -0.77
N GLY A 496 8.86 -4.00 -2.00
CA GLY A 496 9.37 -2.94 -2.86
C GLY A 496 8.98 -1.60 -2.25
N VAL A 497 9.96 -0.88 -1.73
CA VAL A 497 9.74 0.49 -1.25
C VAL A 497 9.94 1.42 -2.43
N LEU A 498 8.91 2.20 -2.73
CA LEU A 498 9.01 3.27 -3.73
C LEU A 498 10.03 4.30 -3.26
N LEU A 499 11.04 4.54 -4.09
CA LEU A 499 12.02 5.62 -3.87
C LEU A 499 11.46 6.96 -4.38
N ASN A 500 10.64 6.89 -5.42
CA ASN A 500 9.93 7.99 -6.06
C ASN A 500 8.64 7.44 -6.70
N ASN A 501 8.05 8.17 -7.66
CA ASN A 501 6.78 7.78 -8.29
C ASN A 501 6.81 6.43 -9.04
N SER A 502 7.99 5.96 -9.46
CA SER A 502 8.11 4.71 -10.22
C SER A 502 9.17 3.74 -9.72
N ASP A 503 10.29 4.25 -9.19
CA ASP A 503 11.46 3.43 -8.88
C ASP A 503 11.30 2.71 -7.56
N LEU A 504 11.82 1.48 -7.49
CA LEU A 504 11.70 0.61 -6.33
C LEU A 504 13.07 0.24 -5.79
N LEU A 505 13.20 0.23 -4.47
CA LEU A 505 14.25 -0.51 -3.76
C LEU A 505 13.63 -1.78 -3.16
N ILE A 506 14.28 -2.92 -3.41
CA ILE A 506 13.89 -4.20 -2.85
C ILE A 506 15.07 -4.80 -2.08
N GLN A 507 14.76 -5.46 -0.96
CA GLN A 507 15.69 -6.40 -0.35
C GLN A 507 15.60 -7.72 -1.11
N ALA A 508 16.72 -8.32 -1.47
CA ALA A 508 16.85 -9.63 -2.09
C ALA A 508 17.72 -10.55 -1.26
N GLU A 509 17.65 -11.85 -1.52
CA GLU A 509 18.46 -12.85 -0.84
C GLU A 509 19.09 -13.82 -1.84
N SER A 510 20.40 -14.02 -1.74
CA SER A 510 21.14 -15.03 -2.50
C SER A 510 21.80 -15.98 -1.52
N ASN A 511 21.46 -17.28 -1.59
CA ASN A 511 21.94 -18.31 -0.66
C ASN A 511 21.74 -17.90 0.82
N ASP A 512 20.52 -17.50 1.18
CA ASP A 512 20.11 -17.02 2.51
C ASP A 512 20.89 -15.78 3.02
N LYS A 513 21.54 -15.04 2.12
CA LYS A 513 22.25 -13.80 2.44
C LYS A 513 21.63 -12.59 1.74
N PRO A 514 21.40 -11.49 2.46
CA PRO A 514 20.74 -10.31 1.92
C PRO A 514 21.60 -9.52 0.92
N MET A 515 20.91 -8.80 0.04
CA MET A 515 21.42 -7.77 -0.84
C MET A 515 20.31 -6.73 -1.14
N MET A 516 20.67 -5.53 -1.58
CA MET A 516 19.73 -4.52 -2.06
C MET A 516 19.70 -4.51 -3.58
N VAL A 517 18.53 -4.34 -4.19
CA VAL A 517 18.38 -4.18 -5.63
C VAL A 517 17.49 -2.97 -5.91
N LYS A 518 17.98 -2.04 -6.73
CA LYS A 518 17.25 -0.89 -7.25
C LYS A 518 16.71 -1.23 -8.63
N LEU A 519 15.43 -0.96 -8.84
CA LEU A 519 14.71 -1.10 -10.10
C LEU A 519 14.28 0.32 -10.52
N ALA A 520 15.02 0.92 -11.45
CA ALA A 520 14.87 2.32 -11.83
C ALA A 520 14.43 2.45 -13.30
N PHE A 521 13.42 3.29 -13.55
CA PHE A 521 12.87 3.49 -14.88
C PHE A 521 13.32 4.78 -15.54
#